data_AF-S0AQ07-F1
#
_entry.id   AF-S0AQ07-F1
#
_cell.length_a   1.000
_cell.length_b   1.000
_cell.length_c   1.000
_cell.angle_alpha   90.00
_cell.angle_beta   90.00
_cell.angle_gamma   90.00
#
_symmetry.space_group_name_H-M   'P 1'
#
loop_
_entity.id
_entity.type
_entity.pdbx_description
1 polymer ?
#
loop_
_entity_poly.entity_id
_entity_poly.type
_entity_poly.pdbx_seq_one_letter_code
_entity_poly.pdbx_strand_id
1 'polypeptide(L)' 'MEVKVKSEMDVDRGLCDYCGACVGMCPTDAINLDETVIAINEDKCIKCEFCVIGCPTGAISAEWFHAKL' A
#
# COMPACT_ATOMS: atom_id res chain seq x y z
N MET A 1 -12.64 -20.51 5.12
CA MET A 1 -12.40 -19.16 4.58
C MET A 1 -11.18 -18.65 5.32
N GLU A 2 -10.02 -18.66 4.66
CA GLU A 2 -8.76 -18.31 5.30
C GLU A 2 -8.73 -16.80 5.58
N VAL A 3 -8.76 -16.43 6.86
CA VAL A 3 -8.55 -15.04 7.29
C VAL A 3 -7.05 -14.79 7.21
N LYS A 4 -6.60 -14.23 6.09
CA LYS A 4 -5.22 -13.75 5.94
C LYS A 4 -5.09 -12.44 6.69
N VAL A 5 -4.64 -12.50 7.95
CA VAL A 5 -4.24 -11.33 8.72
C VAL A 5 -2.93 -10.81 8.09
N LYS A 6 -3.01 -9.89 7.12
CA LYS A 6 -1.84 -9.32 6.46
C LYS A 6 -1.26 -8.23 7.34
N SER A 7 -0.24 -8.54 8.13
CA SER A 7 0.55 -7.56 8.91
C SER A 7 1.43 -6.64 8.04
N GLU A 8 1.05 -6.44 6.78
CA GLU A 8 1.85 -5.89 5.68
C GLU A 8 0.98 -4.92 4.88
N MET A 9 1.61 -4.01 4.13
CA MET A 9 0.90 -3.18 3.17
C MET A 9 0.32 -4.08 2.07
N ASP A 10 -0.98 -3.95 1.78
CA ASP A 10 -1.65 -4.71 0.74
C ASP A 10 -2.15 -3.82 -0.39
N VAL A 11 -2.13 -4.36 -1.61
CA VAL A 11 -2.62 -3.67 -2.81
C VAL A 11 -3.73 -4.50 -3.45
N ASP A 12 -4.96 -4.00 -3.39
CA ASP A 12 -6.09 -4.57 -4.09
C ASP A 12 -5.98 -4.27 -5.60
N ARG A 13 -5.60 -5.29 -6.37
CA ARG A 13 -5.46 -5.20 -7.83
C ARG A 13 -6.79 -5.03 -8.58
N GLY A 14 -7.93 -5.27 -7.93
CA GLY A 14 -9.25 -4.99 -8.49
C GLY A 14 -9.61 -3.50 -8.43
N LEU A 15 -8.99 -2.73 -7.53
CA LEU A 15 -9.20 -1.30 -7.37
C LEU A 15 -8.03 -0.46 -7.91
N CYS A 16 -6.84 -1.03 -8.01
CA CYS A 16 -5.66 -0.32 -8.50
C CYS A 16 -5.77 -0.03 -10.00
N ASP A 17 -5.70 1.25 -10.37
CA ASP A 17 -5.68 1.73 -11.76
C ASP A 17 -4.26 2.00 -12.29
N TYR A 18 -3.24 1.64 -11.49
CA TYR A 18 -1.82 1.84 -11.80
C TYR A 18 -1.44 3.30 -12.09
N CYS A 19 -2.12 4.27 -11.44
CA CYS A 19 -1.83 5.70 -11.63
C CYS A 19 -0.46 6.17 -11.08
N GLY A 20 0.20 5.39 -10.24
CA GLY A 20 1.51 5.73 -9.67
C GLY A 20 1.51 6.76 -8.54
N ALA A 21 0.35 7.21 -8.06
CA ALA A 21 0.27 8.19 -6.96
C ALA A 21 1.01 7.72 -5.69
N CYS A 22 0.90 6.42 -5.36
CA CYS A 22 1.60 5.81 -4.23
C CYS A 22 3.13 5.86 -4.36
N VAL A 23 3.67 5.77 -5.58
CA VAL A 23 5.12 5.90 -5.85
C VAL A 23 5.56 7.32 -5.52
N GLY A 24 4.87 8.33 -6.05
CA GLY A 24 5.24 9.74 -5.84
C GLY A 24 5.09 10.23 -4.40
N MET A 25 4.24 9.61 -3.60
CA MET A 25 4.02 9.98 -2.19
C MET A 25 4.91 9.22 -1.21
N CYS A 26 5.63 8.19 -1.65
CA CYS A 26 6.47 7.40 -0.76
C CYS A 26 7.76 8.16 -0.42
N PRO A 27 7.98 8.59 0.84
CA PRO A 27 9.13 9.42 1.18
C PRO A 27 10.46 8.64 1.22
N THR A 28 10.41 7.31 1.15
CA THR A 28 11.57 6.42 1.22
C THR A 28 11.82 5.65 -0.08
N ASP A 29 11.08 5.98 -1.15
CA ASP A 29 11.13 5.27 -2.44
C ASP A 29 10.95 3.73 -2.27
N ALA A 30 10.06 3.34 -1.36
CA ALA A 30 9.77 1.94 -1.07
C ALA A 30 8.80 1.32 -2.08
N ILE A 31 8.06 2.12 -2.86
CA ILE A 31 7.04 1.63 -3.79
C ILE A 31 7.54 1.82 -5.22
N ASN A 32 7.47 0.76 -6.02
CA ASN A 32 7.74 0.81 -7.45
C ASN A 32 6.53 0.39 -8.26
N LEU A 33 6.34 1.01 -9.43
CA LEU A 33 5.34 0.66 -10.42
C LEU A 33 6.03 0.32 -11.74
N ASP A 34 5.83 -0.91 -12.21
CA ASP A 34 6.26 -1.36 -13.53
C ASP A 34 5.05 -1.86 -14.32
N GLU A 35 4.59 -1.06 -15.28
CA GLU A 35 3.32 -1.24 -16.02
C GLU A 35 2.10 -1.49 -15.13
N THR A 36 1.81 -2.75 -14.80
CA THR A 36 0.68 -3.17 -13.96
C THR A 36 1.13 -3.94 -12.72
N VAL A 37 2.41 -3.82 -12.36
CA VAL A 37 3.02 -4.47 -11.21
C VAL A 37 3.39 -3.41 -10.19
N ILE A 38 2.68 -3.42 -9.05
CA ILE A 38 3.07 -2.67 -7.86
C ILE A 38 3.89 -3.59 -6.96
N ALA A 39 5.06 -3.11 -6.54
CA ALA A 39 5.92 -3.77 -5.58
C ALA A 39 6.26 -2.83 -4.43
N ILE A 40 6.15 -3.31 -3.19
CA ILE A 40 6.53 -2.58 -1.98
C ILE A 40 7.77 -3.27 -1.40
N ASN A 41 8.83 -2.50 -1.20
CA ASN A 41 10.05 -2.92 -0.55
C ASN A 41 9.89 -2.75 0.97
N GLU A 42 9.66 -3.84 1.67
CA GLU A 42 9.44 -3.86 3.12
C GLU A 42 10.66 -3.37 3.93
N ASP A 43 11.89 -3.55 3.43
CA ASP A 43 13.10 -3.06 4.10
C ASP A 43 13.20 -1.52 4.09
N LYS A 44 12.57 -0.87 3.10
CA LYS A 44 12.49 0.59 2.97
C LYS A 44 11.18 1.17 3.50
N CYS A 45 10.14 0.35 3.64
CA CYS A 45 8.83 0.79 4.07
C CYS A 45 8.83 1.14 5.56
N ILE A 46 8.79 2.43 5.87
CA ILE A 46 8.70 2.93 7.24
C ILE A 46 7.27 2.98 7.80
N LYS A 47 6.30 2.41 7.06
CA LYS A 47 4.89 2.31 7.47
C LYS A 47 4.25 3.66 7.81
N CYS A 48 4.56 4.69 7.01
CA CYS A 48 4.03 6.05 7.21
C CYS A 48 2.63 6.28 6.62
N GLU A 49 2.07 5.30 5.89
CA GLU A 49 0.71 5.30 5.34
C GLU A 49 0.36 6.42 4.34
N PHE A 50 1.32 7.21 3.88
CA PHE A 50 1.06 8.22 2.84
C PHE A 50 0.54 7.60 1.54
N CYS A 51 0.96 6.38 1.20
CA CYS A 51 0.42 5.64 0.06
C CYS A 51 -1.05 5.23 0.25
N VAL A 52 -1.50 4.98 1.48
CA VAL A 52 -2.90 4.66 1.81
C VAL A 52 -3.75 5.92 1.67
N ILE A 53 -3.33 7.01 2.32
CA ILE A 53 -4.02 8.30 2.28
C ILE A 53 -4.08 8.86 0.85
N GLY A 54 -2.98 8.67 0.11
CA GLY A 54 -2.78 9.19 -1.22
C GLY A 54 -3.43 8.42 -2.36
N CYS A 55 -3.89 7.19 -2.11
CA CYS A 55 -4.45 6.35 -3.17
C CYS A 55 -5.85 6.85 -3.54
N PRO A 56 -6.06 7.38 -4.77
CA PRO A 56 -7.36 7.93 -5.15
C PRO A 56 -8.46 6.88 -5.25
N THR A 57 -8.09 5.62 -5.49
CA THR A 57 -9.03 4.49 -5.59
C THR A 57 -9.19 3.72 -4.28
N GLY A 58 -8.43 4.06 -3.25
CA GLY A 58 -8.41 3.32 -1.99
C GLY A 58 -7.86 1.89 -2.12
N ALA A 59 -7.06 1.61 -3.15
CA ALA A 59 -6.53 0.28 -3.43
C ALA A 59 -5.42 -0.18 -2.47
N ILE A 60 -4.84 0.70 -1.65
CA ILE A 60 -3.78 0.36 -0.71
C ILE A 60 -4.33 0.37 0.71
N SER A 61 -4.10 -0.71 1.46
CA SER A 61 -4.48 -0.82 2.85
C SER A 61 -3.31 -1.21 3.74
N ALA A 62 -3.41 -0.82 5.01
CA ALA A 62 -2.47 -1.18 6.05
C ALA A 62 -3.27 -1.75 7.23
N GLU A 63 -3.13 -3.04 7.52
CA GLU A 63 -3.81 -3.66 8.67
C GLU A 63 -2.92 -3.53 9.91
N TRP A 64 -2.69 -2.29 10.36
CA TRP A 64 -2.17 -2.06 11.71
C TRP A 64 -3.35 -2.10 12.66
N PHE A 65 -3.25 -2.88 13.74
CA PHE A 65 -4.26 -3.01 14.78
C PHE A 65 -4.79 -1.64 15.23
N HIS A 66 -5.92 -1.20 14.68
CA HIS A 66 -6.73 -0.16 15.31
C HIS A 66 -7.41 -0.84 16.49
N ALA A 67 -6.71 -0.93 17.61
CA ALA A 67 -7.39 -0.88 18.90
C ALA A 67 -8.19 0.43 18.92
N LYS A 68 -9.44 0.35 18.45
CA LYS A 68 -10.47 1.32 18.80
C LYS A 68 -10.46 1.39 20.33
N LEU A 69 -10.03 2.53 20.85
CA LEU A 69 -10.47 2.97 22.17
C LEU A 69 -11.99 3.17 22.13
#